data_AF-A0A0S8ESF8-F1
#
_entry.id   AF-A0A0S8ESF8-F1
#
_cell.length_a   1.000
_cell.length_b   1.000
_cell.length_c   1.000
_cell.angle_alpha   90.00
_cell.angle_beta   90.00
_cell.angle_gamma   90.00
#
_symmetry.space_group_name_H-M   'P 1'
#
loop_
_entity.id
_entity.type
_entity.pdbx_description
1 polymer ?
#
loop_
_entity_poly.entity_id
_entity_poly.type
_entity_poly.pdbx_seq_one_letter_code
_entity_poly.pdbx_strand_id
1 'polypeptide(L)'
;MKMVDRKHRSASYPEIQPMQVNPSMRPLLGLSLLLPLVVLAGCGKGEGPTPIPGTPAPPLPPISCDTINFEDGCGPYTFVDFAGGVTAIVRNPDSSGLNTSDKVARMEKFAGEVFGGSTLEPPERVDFARGEAFKMKVWASRSVPVLFKMEGLDRERSVSHSGSGNWEELCFSFVGDTAGDPVTGFTIIFDLGVNGGAATDPANWTFYFDEIEQVDSCPVPAQLFPVDFEGDPASYNFGPDGGFGGGASAVIANPDQSGINTSAQVARMQKFAGEVFGG
;
A
#
# COMPACT_ATOMS: atom_id res chain seq x y z
N MET A 1 -15.71 -74.61 -3.13
CA MET A 1 -14.50 -75.37 -3.51
C MET A 1 -13.30 -74.42 -3.37
N LYS A 2 -12.49 -74.63 -2.33
CA LYS A 2 -11.20 -73.99 -1.93
C LYS A 2 -10.78 -72.66 -2.60
N MET A 3 -10.83 -71.56 -1.84
CA MET A 3 -9.94 -70.40 -2.04
C MET A 3 -8.69 -70.56 -1.16
N VAL A 4 -7.55 -70.23 -1.75
CA VAL A 4 -6.20 -70.50 -1.23
C VAL A 4 -5.71 -69.32 -0.40
N ASP A 5 -5.22 -69.67 0.79
CA ASP A 5 -4.52 -68.84 1.76
C ASP A 5 -3.22 -68.25 1.17
N ARG A 6 -3.00 -66.93 1.30
CA ARG A 6 -1.66 -66.33 1.14
C ARG A 6 -1.35 -65.43 2.33
N LYS A 7 -0.54 -66.01 3.21
CA LYS A 7 0.06 -65.44 4.41
C LYS A 7 0.91 -64.20 4.09
N HIS A 8 0.52 -63.04 4.60
CA HIS A 8 1.36 -61.84 4.65
C HIS A 8 2.51 -62.02 5.64
N ARG A 9 3.75 -61.79 5.20
CA ARG A 9 4.93 -61.63 6.06
C ARG A 9 5.13 -60.15 6.34
N SER A 10 5.22 -59.82 7.62
CA SER A 10 5.68 -58.56 8.17
C SER A 10 7.18 -58.38 7.92
N ALA A 11 7.59 -57.15 7.59
CA ALA A 11 8.97 -56.69 7.69
C ALA A 11 8.96 -55.32 8.37
N SER A 12 9.52 -55.27 9.57
CA SER A 12 9.76 -54.04 10.34
C SER A 12 10.87 -53.22 9.68
N TYR A 13 10.63 -51.92 9.47
CA TYR A 13 11.66 -50.97 9.09
C TYR A 13 12.26 -50.33 10.36
N PRO A 14 13.60 -50.26 10.50
CA PRO A 14 14.22 -49.61 11.65
C PRO A 14 14.26 -48.08 11.49
N GLU A 15 14.08 -47.42 12.63
CA GLU A 15 14.08 -45.98 12.89
C GLU A 15 15.47 -45.36 12.63
N ILE A 16 15.53 -44.25 11.88
CA ILE A 16 16.76 -43.53 11.56
C ILE A 16 16.88 -42.34 12.51
N GLN A 17 17.89 -42.36 13.39
CA GLN A 17 18.23 -41.22 14.24
C GLN A 17 18.96 -40.12 13.45
N PRO A 18 18.74 -38.83 13.75
CA PRO A 18 19.37 -37.73 13.03
C PRO A 18 20.86 -37.58 13.39
N MET A 19 21.70 -37.46 12.35
CA MET A 19 23.15 -37.20 12.45
C MET A 19 23.44 -35.81 13.03
N GLN A 20 24.27 -35.77 14.06
CA GLN A 20 24.89 -34.57 14.64
C GLN A 20 25.95 -34.00 13.69
N VAL A 21 25.90 -32.69 13.46
CA VAL A 21 26.87 -31.92 12.66
C VAL A 21 28.02 -31.47 13.56
N ASN A 22 29.26 -31.88 13.25
CA ASN A 22 30.47 -31.35 13.88
C ASN A 22 31.30 -30.57 12.83
N PRO A 23 31.61 -29.28 13.06
CA PRO A 23 32.40 -28.48 12.13
C PRO A 23 33.88 -28.59 12.44
N SER A 24 34.70 -29.01 11.47
CA SER A 24 36.15 -28.84 11.53
C SER A 24 36.74 -28.93 10.11
N MET A 25 37.06 -27.78 9.52
CA MET A 25 37.99 -27.69 8.39
C MET A 25 38.96 -26.53 8.61
N ARG A 26 40.25 -26.89 8.55
CA ARG A 26 41.43 -26.00 8.55
C ARG A 26 41.67 -25.41 7.15
N PRO A 27 42.46 -24.33 7.02
CA PRO A 27 42.34 -23.39 5.90
C PRO A 27 43.10 -23.84 4.66
N LEU A 28 42.56 -23.56 3.47
CA LEU A 28 43.29 -23.53 2.21
C LEU A 28 43.60 -22.07 1.82
N LEU A 29 44.89 -21.79 1.63
CA LEU A 29 45.40 -20.64 0.87
C LEU A 29 45.03 -20.80 -0.61
N GLY A 30 44.56 -19.73 -1.26
CA GLY A 30 44.56 -19.68 -2.73
C GLY A 30 43.67 -18.61 -3.36
N LEU A 31 44.32 -17.60 -3.95
CA LEU A 31 43.83 -16.63 -4.95
C LEU A 31 42.97 -15.44 -4.46
N SER A 32 43.68 -14.36 -4.10
CA SER A 32 43.13 -13.01 -4.00
C SER A 32 42.74 -12.50 -5.38
N LEU A 33 41.44 -12.43 -5.65
CA LEU A 33 40.87 -11.64 -6.74
C LEU A 33 40.65 -10.23 -6.19
N LEU A 34 41.52 -9.29 -6.56
CA LEU A 34 41.34 -7.87 -6.30
C LEU A 34 40.11 -7.35 -7.06
N LEU A 35 38.93 -7.39 -6.42
CA LEU A 35 37.83 -6.51 -6.82
C LEU A 35 38.20 -5.08 -6.44
N PRO A 36 38.10 -4.09 -7.34
CA PRO A 36 38.21 -2.70 -6.94
C PRO A 36 37.02 -2.39 -6.01
N LEU A 37 37.33 -2.15 -4.75
CA LEU A 37 36.45 -1.58 -3.76
C LEU A 37 36.12 -0.16 -4.24
N VAL A 38 35.01 0.02 -4.94
CA VAL A 38 34.43 1.35 -5.17
C VAL A 38 33.91 1.80 -3.80
N VAL A 39 34.74 2.57 -3.10
CA VAL A 39 34.33 3.31 -1.92
C VAL A 39 33.37 4.38 -2.42
N LEU A 40 32.06 4.12 -2.34
CA LEU A 40 31.07 5.19 -2.37
C LEU A 40 31.24 5.98 -1.08
N ALA A 41 32.13 6.97 -1.13
CA ALA A 41 32.18 8.02 -0.13
C ALA A 41 30.82 8.72 -0.12
N GLY A 42 30.19 8.79 1.05
CA GLY A 42 28.93 9.51 1.22
C GLY A 42 29.05 10.94 0.70
N CYS A 43 28.18 11.30 -0.24
CA CYS A 43 28.11 12.66 -0.75
C CYS A 43 27.45 13.54 0.31
N GLY A 44 28.30 14.21 1.11
CA GLY A 44 27.96 15.51 1.65
C GLY A 44 27.75 16.52 0.52
N LYS A 45 26.93 17.55 0.80
CA LYS A 45 26.69 18.76 0.00
C LYS A 45 27.91 19.19 -0.87
N GLY A 46 28.00 18.71 -2.10
CA GLY A 46 28.94 19.19 -3.10
C GLY A 46 28.16 19.60 -4.34
N GLU A 47 28.45 20.78 -4.89
CA GLU A 47 27.78 21.36 -6.06
C GLU A 47 28.01 20.60 -7.39
N GLY A 48 28.41 19.32 -7.32
CA GLY A 48 28.91 18.57 -8.45
C GLY A 48 30.28 19.07 -8.95
N PRO A 49 30.88 18.39 -9.93
CA PRO A 49 32.09 18.89 -10.59
C PRO A 49 31.79 20.23 -11.28
N THR A 50 32.70 21.19 -11.15
CA THR A 50 32.60 22.48 -11.85
C THR A 50 32.46 22.25 -13.36
N PRO A 51 31.45 22.85 -14.03
CA PRO A 51 31.26 22.69 -15.46
C PRO A 51 32.52 23.09 -16.25
N ILE A 52 32.94 22.25 -17.20
CA ILE A 52 34.04 22.58 -18.11
C ILE A 52 33.56 23.72 -19.03
N PRO A 53 34.25 24.89 -19.04
CA PRO A 53 33.86 26.00 -19.90
C PRO A 53 33.81 25.58 -21.37
N GLY A 54 32.66 25.76 -22.02
CA GLY A 54 32.45 25.41 -23.43
C GLY A 54 31.84 24.02 -23.68
N THR A 55 31.63 23.20 -22.65
CA THR A 55 30.83 21.97 -22.77
C THR A 55 29.35 22.32 -22.56
N PRO A 56 28.46 22.06 -23.54
CA PRO A 56 27.03 22.16 -23.32
C PRO A 56 26.64 21.27 -22.13
N ALA A 57 25.82 21.80 -21.21
CA ALA A 57 25.25 20.97 -20.16
C ALA A 57 24.60 19.72 -20.80
N PRO A 58 24.75 18.53 -20.20
CA PRO A 58 23.99 17.37 -20.65
C PRO A 58 22.52 17.77 -20.79
N PRO A 59 21.83 17.37 -21.87
CA PRO A 59 20.40 17.59 -21.95
C PRO A 59 19.76 17.00 -20.70
N LEU A 60 18.97 17.81 -19.99
CA LEU A 60 18.23 17.34 -18.84
C LEU A 60 17.44 16.09 -19.25
N PRO A 61 17.40 15.04 -18.41
CA PRO A 61 16.52 13.92 -18.67
C PRO A 61 15.08 14.44 -18.84
N PRO A 62 14.26 13.80 -19.70
CA PRO A 62 12.87 14.19 -19.86
C PRO A 62 12.16 14.08 -18.52
N ILE A 63 11.47 15.16 -18.14
CA ILE A 63 10.64 15.22 -16.93
C ILE A 63 9.31 14.52 -17.27
N SER A 64 8.90 13.54 -16.47
CA SER A 64 7.56 12.95 -16.53
C SER A 64 6.69 13.56 -15.42
N CYS A 65 5.51 14.02 -15.81
CA CYS A 65 4.50 14.62 -14.95
C CYS A 65 3.15 13.91 -15.13
N ASP A 66 3.20 12.60 -15.40
CA ASP A 66 2.02 11.78 -15.64
C ASP A 66 1.18 11.60 -14.35
N THR A 67 1.79 11.90 -13.20
CA THR A 67 1.20 11.97 -11.86
C THR A 67 1.50 13.33 -11.24
N ILE A 68 0.78 13.66 -10.17
CA ILE A 68 1.15 14.78 -9.29
C ILE A 68 2.27 14.29 -8.36
N ASN A 69 3.51 14.50 -8.79
CA ASN A 69 4.73 14.01 -8.11
C ASN A 69 5.58 15.12 -7.45
N PHE A 70 5.10 16.36 -7.44
CA PHE A 70 5.76 17.51 -6.80
C PHE A 70 7.18 17.86 -7.30
N GLU A 71 7.62 17.26 -8.41
CA GLU A 71 8.94 17.49 -8.98
C GLU A 71 9.07 18.85 -9.68
N ASP A 72 10.31 19.34 -9.73
CA ASP A 72 10.62 20.59 -10.43
C ASP A 72 10.27 20.47 -11.91
N GLY A 73 9.45 21.40 -12.41
CA GLY A 73 8.98 21.43 -13.79
C GLY A 73 7.62 20.74 -14.03
N CYS A 74 7.04 20.06 -13.04
CA CYS A 74 5.68 19.51 -13.12
C CYS A 74 4.61 20.42 -12.52
N GLY A 75 5.02 21.44 -11.77
CA GLY A 75 4.13 22.45 -11.17
C GLY A 75 3.93 23.72 -12.03
N PRO A 76 3.34 24.78 -11.45
CA PRO A 76 3.21 25.03 -10.01
C PRO A 76 2.08 24.23 -9.35
N TYR A 77 2.28 23.89 -8.09
CA TYR A 77 1.27 23.27 -7.23
C TYR A 77 0.88 24.25 -6.13
N THR A 78 -0.41 24.49 -5.96
CA THR A 78 -0.94 25.46 -4.99
C THR A 78 -1.79 24.74 -3.97
N PHE A 79 -1.40 24.85 -2.70
CA PHE A 79 -2.19 24.37 -1.57
C PHE A 79 -2.92 25.53 -0.89
N VAL A 80 -4.19 25.31 -0.55
CA VAL A 80 -4.95 26.14 0.37
C VAL A 80 -5.07 25.38 1.69
N ASP A 81 -4.33 25.85 2.68
CA ASP A 81 -4.27 25.26 4.02
C ASP A 81 -5.43 25.74 4.90
N PHE A 82 -5.96 24.87 5.75
CA PHE A 82 -7.09 25.21 6.63
C PHE A 82 -7.08 24.45 7.95
N ALA A 83 -7.72 25.05 8.97
CA ALA A 83 -8.05 24.42 10.24
C ALA A 83 -6.87 23.75 10.99
N GLY A 84 -5.66 24.25 10.81
CA GLY A 84 -4.44 23.75 11.45
C GLY A 84 -3.64 22.75 10.62
N GLY A 85 -4.14 22.32 9.45
CA GLY A 85 -3.31 21.65 8.44
C GLY A 85 -2.43 22.66 7.72
N VAL A 86 -1.15 22.33 7.54
CA VAL A 86 -0.18 23.13 6.79
C VAL A 86 0.61 22.20 5.88
N THR A 87 0.54 22.44 4.57
CA THR A 87 1.24 21.61 3.58
C THR A 87 2.35 22.38 2.88
N ALA A 88 3.52 21.74 2.76
CA ALA A 88 4.64 22.28 2.01
C ALA A 88 5.30 21.19 1.15
N ILE A 89 5.77 21.56 -0.04
CA ILE A 89 6.60 20.68 -0.86
C ILE A 89 8.02 20.72 -0.31
N VAL A 90 8.57 19.55 0.02
CA VAL A 90 9.89 19.40 0.64
C VAL A 90 10.65 18.25 -0.01
N ARG A 91 11.95 18.14 0.29
CA ARG A 91 12.73 16.96 -0.13
C ARG A 91 12.14 15.71 0.51
N ASN A 92 12.04 14.63 -0.27
CA ASN A 92 11.59 13.34 0.21
C ASN A 92 12.48 12.87 1.39
N PRO A 93 11.93 12.65 2.60
CA PRO A 93 12.71 12.20 3.75
C PRO A 93 13.21 10.76 3.59
N ASP A 94 12.58 9.97 2.72
CA ASP A 94 12.97 8.60 2.39
C ASP A 94 12.67 8.32 0.91
N SER A 95 13.65 8.63 0.06
CA SER A 95 13.60 8.46 -1.40
C SER A 95 13.97 7.02 -1.83
N SER A 96 13.56 6.03 -1.06
CA SER A 96 13.85 4.61 -1.30
C SER A 96 12.58 3.75 -1.35
N GLY A 97 12.72 2.50 -1.79
CA GLY A 97 11.61 1.56 -1.84
C GLY A 97 10.50 2.00 -2.80
N LEU A 98 9.29 2.17 -2.28
CA LEU A 98 8.08 2.44 -3.07
C LEU A 98 8.01 3.88 -3.61
N ASN A 99 8.69 4.83 -2.96
CA ASN A 99 8.75 6.21 -3.43
C ASN A 99 10.19 6.71 -3.58
N THR A 100 10.63 6.89 -4.83
CA THR A 100 11.98 7.34 -5.17
C THR A 100 12.03 8.78 -5.69
N SER A 101 10.95 9.55 -5.51
CA SER A 101 10.90 10.97 -5.85
C SER A 101 11.91 11.78 -5.03
N ASP A 102 12.37 12.89 -5.59
CA ASP A 102 13.24 13.85 -4.91
C ASP A 102 12.42 14.76 -3.98
N LYS A 103 11.16 15.04 -4.33
CA LYS A 103 10.24 15.90 -3.56
C LYS A 103 8.92 15.23 -3.28
N VAL A 104 8.31 15.64 -2.17
CA VAL A 104 7.00 15.16 -1.69
C VAL A 104 6.25 16.31 -1.05
N ALA A 105 4.93 16.18 -0.90
CA ALA A 105 4.16 17.05 -0.03
C ALA A 105 4.28 16.56 1.42
N ARG A 106 4.64 17.45 2.34
CA ARG A 106 4.60 17.23 3.79
C ARG A 106 3.43 18.02 4.36
N MET A 107 2.52 17.34 5.05
CA MET A 107 1.47 17.97 5.83
C MET A 107 1.76 17.84 7.32
N GLU A 108 1.83 18.97 8.02
CA GLU A 108 1.86 19.04 9.48
C GLU A 108 0.48 19.46 9.98
N LYS A 109 -0.12 18.65 10.86
CA LYS A 109 -1.41 18.98 11.49
C LYS A 109 -1.18 19.55 12.89
N PHE A 110 -1.27 20.87 13.01
CA PHE A 110 -1.21 21.61 14.27
C PHE A 110 -2.57 21.61 14.98
N ALA A 111 -2.57 22.13 16.22
CA ALA A 111 -3.82 22.43 16.90
C ALA A 111 -4.66 23.42 16.05
N GLY A 112 -5.95 23.14 15.94
CA GLY A 112 -6.92 23.86 15.12
C GLY A 112 -8.28 23.21 15.25
N GLU A 113 -8.89 22.83 14.13
CA GLU A 113 -10.14 22.04 14.13
C GLU A 113 -9.85 20.57 13.84
N VAL A 114 -10.80 19.70 14.18
CA VAL A 114 -10.68 18.24 13.97
C VAL A 114 -10.61 17.83 12.49
N PHE A 115 -10.92 18.74 11.58
CA PHE A 115 -10.90 18.56 10.14
C PHE A 115 -9.73 19.30 9.44
N GLY A 116 -8.70 19.73 10.18
CA GLY A 116 -7.53 20.40 9.60
C GLY A 116 -6.85 19.62 8.47
N GLY A 117 -6.58 20.30 7.36
CA GLY A 117 -6.01 19.71 6.15
C GLY A 117 -5.61 20.76 5.12
N SER A 118 -5.44 20.33 3.88
CA SER A 118 -5.08 21.21 2.75
C SER A 118 -5.81 20.79 1.49
N THR A 119 -6.18 21.77 0.67
CA THR A 119 -6.78 21.55 -0.67
C THR A 119 -5.76 21.89 -1.74
N LEU A 120 -5.46 20.92 -2.59
CA LEU A 120 -4.64 21.10 -3.80
C LEU A 120 -5.56 21.45 -4.98
N GLU A 121 -5.24 22.50 -5.73
CA GLU A 121 -5.83 22.71 -7.05
C GLU A 121 -5.21 21.71 -8.04
N PRO A 122 -6.01 20.84 -8.71
CA PRO A 122 -5.48 19.90 -9.68
C PRO A 122 -4.79 20.64 -10.84
N PRO A 123 -3.60 20.23 -11.30
CA PRO A 123 -2.89 20.91 -12.38
C PRO A 123 -3.63 20.79 -13.73
N GLU A 124 -4.45 19.74 -13.87
CA GLU A 124 -5.34 19.53 -15.01
C GLU A 124 -6.75 19.17 -14.52
N ARG A 125 -7.74 19.41 -15.38
CA ARG A 125 -9.13 19.01 -15.10
C ARG A 125 -9.20 17.49 -15.03
N VAL A 126 -9.85 16.98 -13.98
CA VAL A 126 -10.17 15.55 -13.84
C VAL A 126 -11.13 15.10 -14.96
N ASP A 127 -10.75 14.04 -15.67
CA ASP A 127 -11.56 13.39 -16.71
C ASP A 127 -11.88 11.95 -16.28
N PHE A 128 -13.11 11.72 -15.82
CA PHE A 128 -13.54 10.39 -15.35
C PHE A 128 -13.67 9.34 -16.45
N ALA A 129 -13.57 9.72 -17.74
CA ALA A 129 -13.43 8.74 -18.81
C ALA A 129 -12.08 8.00 -18.78
N ARG A 130 -11.08 8.53 -18.06
CA ARG A 130 -9.75 7.95 -17.86
C ARG A 130 -9.63 7.15 -16.55
N GLY A 131 -10.72 7.04 -15.79
CA GLY A 131 -10.78 6.26 -14.56
C GLY A 131 -11.48 6.98 -13.42
N GLU A 132 -11.94 6.20 -12.45
CA GLU A 132 -12.77 6.69 -11.34
C GLU A 132 -12.13 6.40 -9.97
N ALA A 133 -10.82 6.14 -9.94
CA ALA A 133 -10.07 5.94 -8.70
C ALA A 133 -8.78 6.76 -8.71
N PHE A 134 -8.27 7.02 -7.51
CA PHE A 134 -7.04 7.77 -7.31
C PHE A 134 -6.11 7.00 -6.39
N LYS A 135 -4.88 6.80 -6.83
CA LYS A 135 -3.79 6.32 -5.99
C LYS A 135 -3.01 7.49 -5.42
N MET A 136 -2.46 7.29 -4.23
CA MET A 136 -1.58 8.24 -3.58
C MET A 136 -0.60 7.47 -2.71
N LYS A 137 0.69 7.74 -2.86
CA LYS A 137 1.71 7.24 -1.95
C LYS A 137 1.64 8.07 -0.69
N VAL A 138 1.56 7.43 0.46
CA VAL A 138 1.45 8.07 1.77
C VAL A 138 2.50 7.49 2.69
N TRP A 139 3.14 8.35 3.48
CA TRP A 139 4.00 7.95 4.58
C TRP A 139 3.42 8.50 5.89
N ALA A 140 3.34 7.63 6.90
CA ALA A 140 3.03 8.02 8.27
C ALA A 140 3.73 7.10 9.29
N SER A 141 4.13 7.68 10.42
CA SER A 141 4.78 6.99 11.54
C SER A 141 3.83 6.14 12.40
N ARG A 142 2.51 6.34 12.24
CA ARG A 142 1.45 5.64 12.97
C ARG A 142 0.26 5.38 12.06
N SER A 143 -0.63 4.48 12.49
CA SER A 143 -1.86 4.26 11.77
C SER A 143 -2.71 5.52 11.80
N VAL A 144 -3.22 5.91 10.65
CA VAL A 144 -3.98 7.14 10.48
C VAL A 144 -4.96 6.99 9.30
N PRO A 145 -6.24 7.36 9.46
CA PRO A 145 -7.14 7.47 8.32
C PRO A 145 -6.76 8.70 7.50
N VAL A 146 -6.68 8.51 6.19
CA VAL A 146 -6.44 9.57 5.20
C VAL A 146 -7.72 9.75 4.44
N LEU A 147 -8.29 10.94 4.50
CA LEU A 147 -9.45 11.32 3.70
C LEU A 147 -8.99 12.06 2.46
N PHE A 148 -9.45 11.58 1.31
CA PHE A 148 -9.33 12.25 0.02
C PHE A 148 -10.72 12.70 -0.42
N LYS A 149 -10.90 14.00 -0.62
CA LYS A 149 -12.15 14.61 -1.04
C LYS A 149 -12.00 15.34 -2.38
N MET A 150 -12.96 15.12 -3.26
CA MET A 150 -13.13 15.85 -4.51
C MET A 150 -14.03 17.06 -4.27
N GLU A 151 -13.43 18.24 -4.19
CA GLU A 151 -14.18 19.50 -4.11
C GLU A 151 -14.89 19.79 -5.45
N GLY A 152 -16.05 20.44 -5.39
CA GLY A 152 -16.97 20.58 -6.53
C GLY A 152 -17.97 19.43 -6.60
N LEU A 153 -17.49 18.18 -6.67
CA LEU A 153 -18.35 16.98 -6.58
C LEU A 153 -18.91 16.74 -5.18
N ASP A 154 -18.19 17.18 -4.15
CA ASP A 154 -18.49 16.94 -2.74
C ASP A 154 -18.60 15.42 -2.45
N ARG A 155 -17.56 14.68 -2.86
CA ARG A 155 -17.40 13.25 -2.59
C ARG A 155 -16.10 12.99 -1.90
N GLU A 156 -16.12 12.09 -0.92
CA GLU A 156 -14.94 11.76 -0.11
C GLU A 156 -14.79 10.26 0.08
N ARG A 157 -13.54 9.83 0.21
CA ARG A 157 -13.16 8.45 0.55
C ARG A 157 -12.09 8.49 1.63
N SER A 158 -12.19 7.57 2.58
CA SER A 158 -11.21 7.43 3.65
C SER A 158 -10.54 6.06 3.53
N VAL A 159 -9.21 6.06 3.56
CA VAL A 159 -8.37 4.85 3.53
C VAL A 159 -7.31 5.00 4.60
N SER A 160 -7.11 3.96 5.40
CA SER A 160 -6.13 3.98 6.49
C SER A 160 -4.73 3.62 5.99
N HIS A 161 -3.75 4.44 6.36
CA HIS A 161 -2.36 4.04 6.37
C HIS A 161 -2.11 3.13 7.59
N SER A 162 -1.33 2.06 7.43
CA SER A 162 -1.13 1.07 8.51
C SER A 162 -0.25 1.59 9.64
N GLY A 163 0.55 2.63 9.36
CA GLY A 163 1.52 3.18 10.30
C GLY A 163 2.83 2.43 10.33
N SER A 164 3.18 1.81 9.21
CA SER A 164 4.41 1.04 9.05
C SER A 164 5.70 1.85 9.24
N GLY A 165 5.61 3.19 9.27
CA GLY A 165 6.77 4.08 9.24
C GLY A 165 7.47 4.09 7.87
N ASN A 166 6.78 3.63 6.82
CA ASN A 166 7.26 3.56 5.44
C ASN A 166 6.19 4.10 4.48
N TRP A 167 6.53 4.19 3.20
CA TRP A 167 5.57 4.51 2.14
C TRP A 167 4.60 3.35 1.87
N GLU A 168 3.32 3.67 1.81
CA GLU A 168 2.24 2.79 1.36
C GLU A 168 1.48 3.45 0.20
N GLU A 169 1.08 2.67 -0.80
CA GLU A 169 0.18 3.15 -1.85
C GLU A 169 -1.27 2.96 -1.39
N LEU A 170 -1.97 4.06 -1.13
CA LEU A 170 -3.39 4.07 -0.82
C LEU A 170 -4.18 4.25 -2.10
N CYS A 171 -5.38 3.68 -2.18
CA CYS A 171 -6.26 3.86 -3.32
C CYS A 171 -7.70 4.21 -2.91
N PHE A 172 -8.19 5.31 -3.45
CA PHE A 172 -9.49 5.91 -3.19
C PHE A 172 -10.41 5.67 -4.39
N SER A 173 -11.35 4.74 -4.24
CA SER A 173 -12.29 4.39 -5.32
C SER A 173 -13.56 5.25 -5.28
N PHE A 174 -13.84 5.95 -6.37
CA PHE A 174 -15.07 6.69 -6.62
C PHE A 174 -15.93 6.03 -7.70
N VAL A 175 -15.62 4.78 -8.06
CA VAL A 175 -16.32 4.04 -9.14
C VAL A 175 -17.83 4.10 -8.94
N GLY A 176 -18.54 4.57 -9.96
CA GLY A 176 -20.00 4.73 -9.95
C GLY A 176 -20.55 5.93 -9.16
N ASP A 177 -19.68 6.82 -8.65
CA ASP A 177 -20.04 7.99 -7.83
C ASP A 177 -19.31 9.27 -8.29
N THR A 178 -19.14 9.41 -9.61
CA THR A 178 -18.40 10.52 -10.27
C THR A 178 -19.30 11.48 -11.05
N ALA A 179 -20.61 11.23 -11.07
CA ALA A 179 -21.56 12.10 -11.76
C ALA A 179 -21.82 13.39 -10.97
N GLY A 180 -21.65 14.54 -11.60
CA GLY A 180 -21.95 15.84 -10.99
C GLY A 180 -21.12 16.98 -11.56
N ASP A 181 -20.92 18.00 -10.74
CA ASP A 181 -20.10 19.17 -11.05
C ASP A 181 -18.61 18.79 -11.22
N PRO A 182 -17.83 19.57 -12.00
CA PRO A 182 -16.41 19.28 -12.17
C PRO A 182 -15.62 19.38 -10.87
N VAL A 183 -14.58 18.54 -10.75
CA VAL A 183 -13.65 18.62 -9.62
C VAL A 183 -12.86 19.92 -9.67
N THR A 184 -12.84 20.63 -8.56
CA THR A 184 -12.16 21.93 -8.40
C THR A 184 -10.99 21.88 -7.42
N GLY A 185 -10.87 20.79 -6.66
CA GLY A 185 -9.88 20.65 -5.60
C GLY A 185 -9.76 19.20 -5.15
N PHE A 186 -8.55 18.83 -4.72
CA PHE A 186 -8.29 17.62 -3.94
C PHE A 186 -8.01 18.04 -2.51
N THR A 187 -8.98 17.81 -1.62
CA THR A 187 -8.81 18.06 -0.19
C THR A 187 -8.28 16.80 0.47
N ILE A 188 -7.14 16.93 1.15
CA ILE A 188 -6.52 15.85 1.93
C ILE A 188 -6.61 16.20 3.41
N ILE A 189 -7.17 15.28 4.20
CA ILE A 189 -7.24 15.40 5.66
C ILE A 189 -6.67 14.11 6.28
N PHE A 190 -5.66 14.27 7.13
CA PHE A 190 -5.19 13.19 7.99
C PHE A 190 -5.91 13.25 9.34
N ASP A 191 -6.38 12.10 9.81
CA ASP A 191 -6.99 11.94 11.14
C ASP A 191 -8.24 12.82 11.37
N LEU A 192 -9.21 12.74 10.45
CA LEU A 192 -10.49 13.46 10.58
C LEU A 192 -11.17 13.08 11.91
N GLY A 193 -11.59 14.09 12.67
CA GLY A 193 -12.21 13.90 13.99
C GLY A 193 -11.23 14.08 15.15
N VAL A 194 -9.93 14.22 14.87
CA VAL A 194 -8.90 14.43 15.90
C VAL A 194 -8.15 15.74 15.66
N ASN A 195 -7.98 16.53 16.72
CA ASN A 195 -7.21 17.78 16.65
C ASN A 195 -5.71 17.48 16.57
N GLY A 196 -4.97 18.27 15.78
CA GLY A 196 -3.55 18.08 15.56
C GLY A 196 -2.66 18.45 16.74
N GLY A 197 -1.41 17.98 16.70
CA GLY A 197 -0.43 18.12 17.78
C GLY A 197 1.00 18.36 17.31
N ALA A 198 1.21 18.78 16.05
CA ALA A 198 2.55 18.89 15.46
C ALA A 198 3.53 19.80 16.23
N ALA A 199 3.05 20.78 16.98
CA ALA A 199 3.91 21.65 17.81
C ALA A 199 4.60 20.90 18.97
N THR A 200 3.98 19.85 19.50
CA THR A 200 4.47 19.11 20.68
C THR A 200 4.90 17.68 20.34
N ASP A 201 4.33 17.10 19.29
CA ASP A 201 4.61 15.74 18.84
C ASP A 201 4.66 15.67 17.30
N PRO A 202 5.65 16.31 16.67
CA PRO A 202 5.75 16.37 15.21
C PRO A 202 5.89 14.99 14.58
N ALA A 203 6.46 14.01 15.29
CA ALA A 203 6.66 12.66 14.76
C ALA A 203 5.31 11.97 14.43
N ASN A 204 4.28 12.14 15.25
CA ASN A 204 2.96 11.53 15.05
C ASN A 204 1.95 12.40 14.28
N TRP A 205 2.33 13.65 13.97
CA TRP A 205 1.46 14.66 13.35
C TRP A 205 2.06 15.29 12.09
N THR A 206 3.12 14.69 11.56
CA THR A 206 3.70 14.96 10.25
C THR A 206 3.43 13.77 9.34
N PHE A 207 2.82 14.05 8.20
CA PHE A 207 2.47 13.06 7.19
C PHE A 207 3.07 13.49 5.86
N TYR A 208 3.38 12.54 4.99
CA TYR A 208 3.82 12.85 3.63
C TYR A 208 2.92 12.16 2.63
N PHE A 209 2.72 12.80 1.49
CA PHE A 209 2.03 12.21 0.36
C PHE A 209 2.66 12.64 -0.96
N ASP A 210 2.51 11.78 -1.96
CA ASP A 210 3.14 11.95 -3.27
C ASP A 210 2.44 11.09 -4.33
N GLU A 211 2.78 11.32 -5.59
CA GLU A 211 2.37 10.50 -6.74
C GLU A 211 0.85 10.31 -6.79
N ILE A 212 0.09 11.41 -6.75
CA ILE A 212 -1.36 11.33 -6.92
C ILE A 212 -1.65 10.98 -8.39
N GLU A 213 -2.19 9.80 -8.62
CA GLU A 213 -2.41 9.22 -9.94
C GLU A 213 -3.89 8.85 -10.10
N GLN A 214 -4.51 9.31 -11.19
CA GLN A 214 -5.84 8.83 -11.58
C GLN A 214 -5.71 7.47 -12.30
N VAL A 215 -6.48 6.48 -11.85
CA VAL A 215 -6.50 5.12 -12.40
C VAL A 215 -7.93 4.65 -12.65
N ASP A 216 -8.10 3.64 -13.51
CA ASP A 216 -9.41 3.09 -13.88
C ASP A 216 -10.23 2.67 -12.65
N SER A 217 -9.62 1.88 -11.78
CA SER A 217 -10.20 1.44 -10.50
C SER A 217 -9.08 1.07 -9.53
N CYS A 218 -9.42 0.99 -8.24
CA CYS A 218 -8.47 0.47 -7.27
C CYS A 218 -8.14 -0.99 -7.54
N PRO A 219 -6.87 -1.40 -7.36
CA PRO A 219 -6.51 -2.81 -7.48
C PRO A 219 -7.37 -3.63 -6.53
N VAL A 220 -8.29 -4.41 -7.09
CA VAL A 220 -8.89 -5.52 -6.38
C VAL A 220 -7.81 -6.60 -6.29
N PRO A 221 -7.60 -7.21 -5.11
CA PRO A 221 -6.76 -8.40 -5.02
C PRO A 221 -7.20 -9.38 -6.10
N ALA A 222 -6.25 -9.94 -6.85
CA ALA A 222 -6.55 -10.85 -7.93
C ALA A 222 -7.48 -11.95 -7.40
N GLN A 223 -8.75 -11.94 -7.80
CA GLN A 223 -9.66 -13.01 -7.47
C GLN A 223 -9.29 -14.18 -8.36
N LEU A 224 -8.67 -15.19 -7.75
CA LEU A 224 -8.38 -16.44 -8.44
C LEU A 224 -9.73 -17.10 -8.76
N PHE A 225 -10.01 -17.30 -10.05
CA PHE A 225 -11.10 -18.14 -10.50
C PHE A 225 -10.53 -19.47 -11.00
N PRO A 226 -11.09 -20.63 -10.59
CA PRO A 226 -12.17 -20.77 -9.61
C PRO A 226 -11.75 -20.30 -8.21
N VAL A 227 -12.69 -19.75 -7.46
CA VAL A 227 -12.46 -19.37 -6.05
C VAL A 227 -12.32 -20.65 -5.25
N ASP A 228 -11.14 -20.88 -4.67
CA ASP A 228 -10.82 -22.07 -3.87
C ASP A 228 -10.79 -21.81 -2.35
N PHE A 229 -10.88 -20.54 -1.93
CA PHE A 229 -10.80 -20.07 -0.53
C PHE A 229 -9.47 -20.31 0.18
N GLU A 230 -8.39 -20.63 -0.55
CA GLU A 230 -7.10 -20.97 0.07
C GLU A 230 -6.19 -19.75 0.33
N GLY A 231 -6.56 -18.57 -0.16
CA GLY A 231 -5.95 -17.28 0.19
C GLY A 231 -6.22 -16.79 1.61
N ASP A 232 -5.76 -15.57 1.92
CA ASP A 232 -6.04 -14.90 3.21
C ASP A 232 -7.56 -14.72 3.41
N PRO A 233 -8.17 -15.23 4.49
CA PRO A 233 -9.59 -15.02 4.81
C PRO A 233 -10.05 -13.57 4.73
N ALA A 234 -9.20 -12.61 5.11
CA ALA A 234 -9.53 -11.19 5.09
C ALA A 234 -9.67 -10.61 3.67
N SER A 235 -9.15 -11.31 2.65
CA SER A 235 -9.25 -10.88 1.25
C SER A 235 -10.62 -11.17 0.61
N TYR A 236 -11.46 -12.00 1.25
CA TYR A 236 -12.79 -12.35 0.78
C TYR A 236 -13.84 -11.43 1.39
N ASN A 237 -14.39 -10.53 0.59
CA ASN A 237 -15.45 -9.62 1.01
C ASN A 237 -16.85 -10.21 0.74
N PHE A 238 -17.59 -10.52 1.80
CA PHE A 238 -18.98 -11.01 1.72
C PHE A 238 -20.04 -9.90 1.88
N GLY A 239 -19.63 -8.63 1.80
CA GLY A 239 -20.49 -7.46 1.98
C GLY A 239 -20.44 -6.88 3.40
N PRO A 240 -21.21 -5.80 3.65
CA PRO A 240 -21.33 -5.19 4.98
C PRO A 240 -21.75 -6.25 6.02
N ASP A 241 -21.08 -6.29 7.17
CA ASP A 241 -21.31 -7.28 8.25
C ASP A 241 -21.15 -8.76 7.86
N GLY A 242 -20.56 -9.03 6.69
CA GLY A 242 -20.32 -10.38 6.19
C GLY A 242 -21.52 -11.06 5.52
N GLY A 243 -22.61 -10.35 5.22
CA GLY A 243 -23.76 -10.92 4.50
C GLY A 243 -25.00 -10.04 4.45
N PHE A 244 -26.16 -10.62 4.14
CA PHE A 244 -27.46 -9.93 4.13
C PHE A 244 -28.61 -10.80 4.67
N GLY A 245 -29.72 -10.17 5.09
CA GLY A 245 -30.93 -10.87 5.51
C GLY A 245 -30.79 -11.75 6.77
N GLY A 246 -29.76 -11.53 7.58
CA GLY A 246 -29.40 -12.40 8.71
C GLY A 246 -28.47 -13.56 8.34
N GLY A 247 -27.95 -13.58 7.11
CA GLY A 247 -26.80 -14.39 6.72
C GLY A 247 -25.49 -13.74 7.16
N ALA A 248 -24.52 -14.56 7.56
CA ALA A 248 -23.14 -14.15 7.76
C ALA A 248 -22.20 -15.22 7.19
N SER A 249 -21.34 -14.80 6.28
CA SER A 249 -20.39 -15.62 5.55
C SER A 249 -18.96 -15.28 5.97
N ALA A 250 -18.13 -16.31 6.14
CA ALA A 250 -16.72 -16.16 6.48
C ALA A 250 -15.91 -17.33 5.92
N VAL A 251 -14.66 -17.09 5.55
CA VAL A 251 -13.71 -18.18 5.27
C VAL A 251 -13.19 -18.72 6.60
N ILE A 252 -13.28 -20.03 6.77
CA ILE A 252 -12.86 -20.75 7.97
C ILE A 252 -12.00 -21.96 7.59
N ALA A 253 -11.30 -22.52 8.58
CA ALA A 253 -10.69 -23.84 8.41
C ALA A 253 -11.76 -24.86 8.00
N ASN A 254 -11.45 -25.66 6.98
CA ASN A 254 -12.34 -26.71 6.50
C ASN A 254 -12.65 -27.69 7.65
N PRO A 255 -13.91 -27.82 8.09
CA PRO A 255 -14.27 -28.68 9.22
C PRO A 255 -14.12 -30.17 8.89
N ASP A 256 -14.05 -30.55 7.61
CA ASP A 256 -13.77 -31.91 7.16
C ASP A 256 -12.86 -31.88 5.92
N GLN A 257 -11.57 -32.07 6.15
CA GLN A 257 -10.54 -32.12 5.11
C GLN A 257 -10.40 -33.51 4.47
N SER A 258 -11.39 -34.39 4.64
CA SER A 258 -11.41 -35.73 4.06
C SER A 258 -12.41 -35.85 2.90
N GLY A 259 -12.35 -36.97 2.18
CA GLY A 259 -13.25 -37.22 1.06
C GLY A 259 -12.89 -36.42 -0.19
N ILE A 260 -13.89 -35.81 -0.83
CA ILE A 260 -13.73 -35.13 -2.14
C ILE A 260 -13.08 -33.75 -1.98
N ASN A 261 -13.40 -33.01 -0.91
CA ASN A 261 -12.81 -31.70 -0.66
C ASN A 261 -11.75 -31.78 0.46
N THR A 262 -10.48 -31.82 0.07
CA THR A 262 -9.35 -31.84 1.00
C THR A 262 -8.71 -30.46 1.18
N SER A 263 -9.40 -29.37 0.83
CA SER A 263 -8.90 -27.98 0.95
C SER A 263 -8.66 -27.60 2.41
N ALA A 264 -7.72 -26.70 2.68
CA ALA A 264 -7.43 -26.28 4.05
C ALA A 264 -8.56 -25.42 4.62
N GLN A 265 -9.21 -24.64 3.77
CA GLN A 265 -10.22 -23.66 4.11
C GLN A 265 -11.49 -23.84 3.26
N VAL A 266 -12.61 -23.33 3.77
CA VAL A 266 -13.90 -23.25 3.07
C VAL A 266 -14.64 -21.99 3.48
N ALA A 267 -15.51 -21.48 2.61
CA ALA A 267 -16.52 -20.52 3.03
C ALA A 267 -17.62 -21.22 3.85
N ARG A 268 -17.89 -20.69 5.05
CA ARG A 268 -19.05 -21.04 5.87
C ARG A 268 -20.06 -19.91 5.82
N MET A 269 -21.30 -20.22 5.48
CA MET A 269 -22.45 -19.35 5.69
C MET A 269 -23.22 -19.80 6.94
N GLN A 270 -23.54 -18.85 7.81
CA GLN A 270 -24.42 -19.03 8.97
C GLN A 270 -25.69 -18.23 8.74
N LYS A 271 -26.85 -18.89 8.84
CA LYS A 271 -28.16 -18.22 8.79
C LYS A 271 -28.71 -18.03 10.20
N PHE A 272 -28.81 -16.80 10.64
CA PHE A 272 -29.42 -16.41 11.90
C PHE A 272 -30.91 -16.10 11.73
N ALA A 273 -31.60 -15.86 12.84
CA ALA A 273 -32.96 -15.33 12.80
C ALA A 273 -32.97 -13.94 12.14
N GLY A 274 -33.96 -13.68 11.28
CA GLY A 274 -34.00 -12.50 10.44
C GLY A 274 -35.03 -12.68 9.34
N GLU A 275 -34.63 -12.35 8.12
CA GLU A 275 -35.50 -12.49 6.95
C GLU A 275 -35.68 -13.95 6.54
N VAL A 276 -36.73 -14.24 5.75
CA VAL A 276 -36.91 -15.58 5.18
C VAL A 276 -35.76 -15.96 4.23
N PHE A 277 -35.06 -14.95 3.69
CA PHE A 277 -33.85 -15.04 2.88
C PHE A 277 -32.61 -14.57 3.68
N GLY A 278 -31.42 -15.06 3.32
CA GLY A 278 -30.16 -14.56 3.86
C GLY A 278 -28.96 -15.34 3.31
N GLY A 279 -27.81 -14.66 3.14
CA GLY A 279 -26.59 -15.21 2.55
C GLY A 279 -25.38 -14.36 2.84
#